data_AF-A0A316MDJ7-F1
#
_entry.id   AF-A0A316MDJ7-F1
#
_cell.length_a   1.000
_cell.length_b   1.000
_cell.length_c   1.000
_cell.angle_alpha   90.00
_cell.angle_beta   90.00
_cell.angle_gamma   90.00
#
_symmetry.space_group_name_H-M   'P 1'
#
loop_
_entity.id
_entity.type
_entity.pdbx_description
1 polymer ?
#
loop_
_entity_poly.entity_id
_entity_poly.type
_entity_poly.pdbx_seq_one_letter_code
_entity_poly.pdbx_strand_id
1 'polypeptide(L)'
;MKKPQYLYHYTNIDTLALILKYKTIRFSRLDLVDDLEEVKTADMGNAGRFCFASCWTEDDEESIPFWHMYTKDMKGVRIKLPSDPFVKH
;
A
#
# COMPACT_ATOMS: atom_id res chain seq x y z
N MET A 1 -3.93 -17.17 -13.59
CA MET A 1 -4.52 -15.81 -13.57
C MET A 1 -3.67 -14.89 -14.43
N LYS A 2 -4.29 -13.97 -15.18
CA LYS A 2 -3.57 -13.01 -16.02
C LYS A 2 -3.03 -11.90 -15.13
N LYS A 3 -1.76 -11.51 -15.30
CA LYS A 3 -1.17 -10.41 -14.55
C LYS A 3 -1.94 -9.11 -14.83
N PRO A 4 -2.29 -8.30 -13.82
CA PRO A 4 -2.90 -7.01 -14.07
C PRO A 4 -1.94 -6.13 -14.88
N GLN A 5 -2.47 -5.15 -15.63
CA GLN A 5 -1.62 -4.20 -16.35
C GLN A 5 -1.17 -3.05 -15.45
N TYR A 6 -2.02 -2.68 -14.49
CA TYR A 6 -1.79 -1.58 -13.56
C TYR A 6 -2.16 -2.00 -12.15
N LEU A 7 -1.55 -1.31 -11.19
CA LEU A 7 -1.86 -1.39 -9.77
C LEU A 7 -2.17 0.01 -9.26
N TYR A 8 -3.04 0.07 -8.25
CA TYR A 8 -3.53 1.30 -7.67
C TYR A 8 -3.24 1.34 -6.17
N HIS A 9 -2.70 2.45 -5.70
CA HIS A 9 -2.36 2.67 -4.29
C HIS A 9 -3.04 3.93 -3.76
N TYR A 10 -3.85 3.75 -2.71
CA TYR A 10 -4.53 4.84 -2.01
C TYR A 10 -3.63 5.35 -0.90
N THR A 11 -3.47 6.67 -0.80
CA THR A 11 -2.63 7.29 0.24
C THR A 11 -3.01 8.74 0.48
N ASN A 12 -2.51 9.32 1.58
CA ASN A 12 -2.64 10.74 1.88
C ASN A 12 -1.85 11.64 0.91
N ILE A 13 -2.34 12.87 0.74
CA ILE A 13 -1.68 13.90 -0.08
C ILE A 13 -0.28 14.26 0.45
N ASP A 14 -0.11 14.26 1.78
CA ASP A 14 1.19 14.51 2.42
C ASP A 14 2.20 13.41 2.08
N THR A 15 1.75 12.15 2.05
CA THR A 15 2.59 11.02 1.63
C THR A 15 2.96 11.14 0.16
N LEU A 16 2.03 11.57 -0.71
CA LEU A 16 2.35 11.84 -2.12
C LEU A 16 3.45 12.90 -2.24
N ALA A 17 3.37 13.99 -1.46
CA ALA A 17 4.41 15.02 -1.46
C ALA A 17 5.78 14.44 -1.07
N LEU A 18 5.83 13.53 -0.09
CA LEU A 18 7.07 12.83 0.28
C LEU A 18 7.57 11.90 -0.83
N ILE A 19 6.67 11.13 -1.47
CA ILE A 19 7.02 10.25 -2.60
C ILE A 19 7.64 11.06 -3.73
N LEU A 20 7.04 12.19 -4.11
CA LEU A 20 7.55 13.05 -5.17
C LEU A 20 8.89 13.71 -4.79
N LYS A 21 9.03 14.16 -3.54
CA LYS A 21 10.26 14.78 -3.03
C LYS A 21 11.44 13.82 -3.05
N TYR A 22 11.25 12.60 -2.58
CA TYR A 22 12.34 11.62 -2.42
C TYR A 22 12.44 10.64 -3.58
N LYS A 23 11.44 10.60 -4.48
CA LYS A 23 11.30 9.63 -5.57
C LYS A 23 11.32 8.19 -5.09
N THR A 24 10.73 7.95 -3.93
CA THR A 24 10.68 6.63 -3.28
C THR A 24 9.29 6.35 -2.72
N ILE A 25 8.82 5.12 -2.88
CA ILE A 25 7.65 4.61 -2.15
C ILE A 25 8.18 3.88 -0.92
N ARG A 26 7.76 4.30 0.27
CA ARG A 26 8.15 3.65 1.53
C ARG A 26 7.12 2.62 1.91
N PHE A 27 7.59 1.48 2.42
CA PHE A 27 6.71 0.43 2.92
C PHE A 27 6.46 0.67 4.40
N SER A 28 5.23 0.44 4.83
CA SER A 28 4.82 0.50 6.22
C SER A 28 5.15 -0.82 6.90
N ARG A 29 5.46 -0.79 8.19
CA ARG A 29 5.59 -2.05 8.94
C ARG A 29 4.24 -2.76 8.96
N LEU A 30 4.26 -4.07 8.87
CA LEU A 30 3.04 -4.88 8.77
C LEU A 30 2.14 -4.72 10.00
N ASP A 31 2.73 -4.47 11.18
CA ASP A 31 2.00 -4.19 12.42
C ASP A 31 1.28 -2.82 12.46
N LEU A 32 1.53 -1.96 11.47
CA LEU A 32 0.88 -0.66 11.30
C LEU A 32 -0.09 -0.65 10.11
N VAL A 33 -0.27 -1.79 9.45
CA VAL A 33 -1.31 -2.00 8.43
C VAL A 33 -2.54 -2.57 9.15
N ASP A 34 -3.74 -2.04 8.88
CA ASP A 34 -4.96 -2.33 9.66
C ASP A 34 -5.40 -3.80 9.66
N ASP A 35 -4.89 -4.64 8.76
CA ASP A 35 -5.12 -6.09 8.77
C ASP A 35 -4.25 -6.79 9.83
N LEU A 36 -4.72 -6.68 11.08
CA LEU A 36 -4.18 -7.36 12.27
C LEU A 36 -4.18 -8.91 12.19
N GLU A 37 -4.72 -9.51 11.12
CA GLU A 37 -4.69 -10.96 10.91
C GLU A 37 -3.38 -11.49 10.27
N GLU A 38 -2.50 -10.63 9.75
CA GLU A 38 -1.24 -11.10 9.11
C GLU A 38 -0.03 -11.13 10.08
N VAL A 39 -0.22 -10.77 11.35
CA VAL A 39 0.87 -10.60 12.34
C VAL A 39 1.08 -11.84 13.23
N LYS A 40 0.23 -12.87 13.12
CA LYS A 40 0.36 -14.09 13.94
C LYS A 40 0.87 -15.27 13.11
N THR A 41 2.19 -15.44 13.07
CA THR A 41 2.76 -16.75 12.71
C THR A 41 2.70 -17.65 13.94
N ALA A 42 2.21 -18.88 13.76
CA ALA A 42 1.96 -19.83 14.85
C ALA A 42 3.20 -20.17 15.71
N ASP A 43 4.41 -19.95 15.18
CA ASP A 43 5.66 -20.44 15.78
C ASP A 43 6.69 -19.35 16.18
N MET A 44 6.52 -18.06 15.82
CA MET A 44 7.58 -17.03 15.99
C MET A 44 7.15 -15.67 16.60
N GLY A 45 6.04 -15.59 17.32
CA GLY A 45 5.67 -14.33 18.01
C GLY A 45 5.48 -13.12 17.07
N ASN A 46 5.81 -11.90 17.52
CA ASN A 46 5.52 -10.62 16.84
C ASN A 46 6.51 -10.27 15.70
N ALA A 47 6.62 -11.14 14.69
CA ALA A 47 7.50 -10.96 13.54
C ALA A 47 7.06 -9.81 12.60
N GLY A 48 5.82 -9.31 12.73
CA GLY A 48 5.28 -8.21 11.90
C GLY A 48 6.05 -6.89 12.00
N ARG A 49 6.91 -6.73 13.02
CA ARG A 49 7.80 -5.57 13.17
C ARG A 49 8.97 -5.55 12.18
N PHE A 50 9.29 -6.70 11.58
CA PHE A 50 10.40 -6.87 10.65
C PHE A 50 9.95 -6.99 9.19
N CYS A 51 8.64 -7.18 8.97
CA CYS A 51 8.03 -7.20 7.65
C CYS A 51 7.53 -5.80 7.28
N PHE A 52 7.84 -5.35 6.07
CA PHE A 52 7.35 -4.10 5.53
C PHE A 52 6.51 -4.36 4.29
N ALA A 53 5.30 -3.80 4.25
CA ALA A 53 4.34 -3.99 3.19
C ALA A 53 3.82 -2.65 2.65
N SER A 54 3.24 -2.70 1.46
CA SER A 54 2.44 -1.62 0.89
C SER A 54 1.21 -2.23 0.23
N CYS A 55 0.05 -1.59 0.40
CA CYS A 55 -1.22 -2.13 -0.09
C CYS A 55 -1.55 -1.60 -1.48
N TRP A 56 -1.90 -2.51 -2.40
CA TRP A 56 -2.24 -2.20 -3.78
C TRP A 56 -3.49 -2.99 -4.20
N THR A 57 -4.29 -2.43 -5.10
CA THR A 57 -5.38 -3.16 -5.76
C THR A 57 -5.17 -3.21 -7.27
N GLU A 58 -5.62 -4.29 -7.90
CA GLU A 58 -5.69 -4.40 -9.36
C GLU A 58 -7.00 -3.82 -9.93
N ASP A 59 -8.00 -3.64 -9.07
CA ASP A 59 -9.30 -3.08 -9.44
C ASP A 59 -9.11 -1.64 -9.92
N ASP A 60 -9.58 -1.35 -11.14
CA ASP A 60 -9.54 -0.01 -11.72
C ASP A 60 -10.70 0.87 -11.26
N GLU A 61 -11.77 0.29 -10.75
CA GLU A 61 -12.83 1.02 -10.07
C GLU A 61 -12.38 1.50 -8.68
N GLU A 62 -12.94 2.62 -8.26
CA GLU A 62 -12.64 3.18 -6.95
C GLU A 62 -13.48 2.54 -5.84
N SER A 63 -12.89 2.43 -4.65
CA SER A 63 -13.54 1.82 -3.50
C SER A 63 -13.63 2.81 -2.33
N ILE A 64 -14.85 3.15 -1.94
CA ILE A 64 -15.15 3.98 -0.75
C ILE A 64 -14.47 3.39 0.51
N PRO A 65 -14.53 2.06 0.76
CA PRO A 65 -13.75 1.45 1.85
C PRO A 65 -12.25 1.76 1.81
N PHE A 66 -11.61 1.72 0.64
CA PHE A 66 -10.18 2.01 0.53
C PHE A 66 -9.86 3.48 0.80
N TRP A 67 -10.74 4.39 0.38
CA TRP A 67 -10.63 5.80 0.77
C TRP A 67 -10.69 5.98 2.29
N HIS A 68 -11.59 5.26 2.97
CA HIS A 68 -11.73 5.34 4.43
C HIS A 68 -10.53 4.75 5.18
N MET A 69 -10.00 3.61 4.72
CA MET A 69 -8.91 2.90 5.41
C MET A 69 -7.54 3.53 5.16
N TYR A 70 -7.24 3.89 3.91
CA TYR A 70 -5.88 4.29 3.52
C TYR A 70 -5.68 5.81 3.43
N THR A 71 -6.73 6.60 3.62
CA THR A 71 -6.64 8.07 3.59
C THR A 71 -7.28 8.70 4.81
N LYS A 72 -6.82 9.91 5.14
CA LYS A 72 -7.31 10.68 6.28
C LYS A 72 -8.57 11.43 5.88
N ASP A 73 -9.66 11.22 6.61
CA ASP A 73 -10.94 11.92 6.43
C ASP A 73 -11.50 11.83 4.99
N MET A 74 -11.29 10.69 4.31
CA MET A 74 -11.65 10.50 2.88
C MET A 74 -10.95 11.47 1.92
N LYS A 75 -9.85 12.10 2.37
CA LYS A 75 -9.07 13.07 1.59
C LYS A 75 -7.68 12.51 1.32
N GLY A 76 -7.50 11.99 0.12
CA GLY A 76 -6.21 11.51 -0.33
C GLY A 76 -6.09 11.50 -1.84
N VAL A 77 -5.17 10.67 -2.32
CA VAL A 77 -4.91 10.45 -3.73
C VAL A 77 -4.85 8.95 -4.01
N ARG A 78 -5.11 8.59 -5.27
CA ARG A 78 -4.95 7.24 -5.79
C ARG A 78 -3.87 7.25 -6.87
N ILE A 79 -2.78 6.56 -6.62
CA ILE A 79 -1.63 6.49 -7.52
C ILE A 79 -1.79 5.26 -8.41
N LYS A 80 -1.74 5.44 -9.73
CA LYS A 80 -1.74 4.35 -10.73
C LYS A 80 -0.32 4.10 -11.22
N LEU A 81 0.14 2.85 -11.16
CA LEU A 81 1.45 2.43 -11.70
C LEU A 81 1.32 1.15 -12.53
N PRO A 82 2.25 0.85 -13.46
CA PRO A 82 2.36 -0.47 -14.08
C PRO A 82 2.59 -1.55 -13.03
N SER A 83 2.19 -2.79 -13.30
CA SER A 83 2.26 -3.90 -12.34
C SER A 83 3.67 -4.33 -11.90
N ASP A 84 4.72 -3.81 -12.54
CA ASP A 84 6.12 -4.00 -12.15
C ASP A 84 6.80 -2.66 -11.85
N PRO A 85 6.33 -1.88 -10.87
CA PRO A 85 6.76 -0.50 -10.71
C PRO A 85 8.22 -0.34 -10.24
N PHE A 86 8.86 -1.43 -9.80
CA PHE A 86 10.21 -1.42 -9.22
C PHE A 86 11.23 -2.25 -10.02
N VAL A 87 10.85 -2.82 -11.16
CA VAL A 87 11.80 -3.55 -12.02
C VAL A 87 12.71 -2.53 -12.69
N LYS A 88 14.04 -2.74 -12.57
CA LYS A 88 15.03 -1.97 -13.33
C LYS A 88 14.97 -2.40 -14.79
N HIS A 89 14.73 -1.45 -15.68
CA HIS A 89 14.87 -1.62 -17.13
C HIS A 89 16.28 -1.21 -17.58
#